data_AF-A0AAU1EGC9-F1
#
_entry.id   AF-A0AAU1EGC9-F1
#
_cell.length_a   1.000
_cell.length_b   1.000
_cell.length_c   1.000
_cell.angle_alpha   90.00
_cell.angle_beta   90.00
_cell.angle_gamma   90.00
#
_symmetry.space_group_name_H-M   'P 1'
#
loop_
_entity.id
_entity.type
_entity.pdbx_description
1 polymer ?
#
loop_
_entity_poly.entity_id
_entity_poly.type
_entity_poly.pdbx_seq_one_letter_code
_entity_poly.pdbx_strand_id
1 'polypeptide(L)'
;MHLDVPGSAQVVHRPGLGERRSKAWFLENSRSFRRTLLMRRDGARLHAGSTPTGDLDRIRRKMAFLVSSGVPERDAQMAMLAASRFTVGCVLEEQADTGAPDGEDLPDDFPVIAHEEAFEAGLALILGGLDQRSAAPGRTSGAPSPT
;
A
#
# COMPACT_ATOMS: atom_id res chain seq x y z
N MET A 1 -49.64 -15.04 3.21
CA MET A 1 -49.12 -14.42 1.97
C MET A 1 -47.69 -13.97 2.28
N HIS A 2 -46.70 -14.79 1.97
CA HIS A 2 -45.28 -14.53 2.25
C HIS A 2 -44.67 -14.04 0.93
N LEU A 3 -44.27 -12.77 0.89
CA LEU A 3 -43.59 -12.19 -0.28
C LEU A 3 -42.10 -12.50 -0.16
N ASP A 4 -41.65 -13.40 -1.03
CA ASP A 4 -40.26 -13.72 -1.27
C ASP A 4 -39.59 -12.49 -1.93
N VAL A 5 -38.51 -11.98 -1.33
CA VAL A 5 -37.72 -10.86 -1.86
C VAL A 5 -36.52 -11.48 -2.61
N PRO A 6 -36.40 -11.33 -3.94
CA PRO A 6 -35.29 -11.93 -4.65
C PRO A 6 -33.99 -11.20 -4.32
N GLY A 7 -32.98 -11.98 -3.97
CA GLY A 7 -31.66 -11.54 -3.57
C GLY A 7 -30.98 -10.64 -4.61
N SER A 8 -30.44 -9.54 -4.11
CA SER A 8 -29.60 -8.60 -4.86
C SER A 8 -28.41 -9.35 -5.48
N ALA A 9 -28.45 -9.53 -6.80
CA ALA A 9 -27.28 -9.98 -7.55
C ALA A 9 -26.16 -8.95 -7.36
N GLN A 10 -25.10 -9.35 -6.65
CA GLN A 10 -23.85 -8.60 -6.55
C GLN A 10 -23.33 -8.38 -7.99
N VAL A 11 -23.39 -7.14 -8.48
CA VAL A 11 -22.79 -6.77 -9.75
C VAL A 11 -21.29 -6.92 -9.58
N VAL A 12 -20.72 -7.97 -10.18
CA VAL A 12 -19.26 -8.18 -10.22
C VAL A 12 -18.66 -7.02 -11.00
N HIS A 13 -18.14 -6.02 -10.29
CA HIS A 13 -17.45 -4.88 -10.89
C HIS A 13 -16.20 -5.38 -11.61
N ARG A 14 -16.23 -5.42 -12.95
CA ARG A 14 -15.04 -5.71 -13.74
C ARG A 14 -14.18 -4.45 -13.76
N PRO A 15 -12.92 -4.51 -13.30
CA PRO A 15 -12.11 -3.31 -13.18
C PRO A 15 -11.87 -2.67 -14.55
N GLY A 16 -11.92 -1.35 -14.60
CA GLY A 16 -11.62 -0.56 -15.81
C GLY A 16 -10.14 -0.68 -16.20
N LEU A 17 -9.80 -0.32 -17.45
CA LEU A 17 -8.39 -0.29 -17.90
C LEU A 17 -7.54 0.71 -17.08
N GLY A 18 -8.12 1.85 -16.71
CA GLY A 18 -7.49 2.85 -15.84
C GLY A 18 -7.17 2.29 -14.46
N GLU A 19 -8.11 1.54 -13.87
CA GLU A 19 -7.95 0.89 -12.56
C GLU A 19 -6.84 -0.17 -12.58
N ARG A 20 -6.74 -0.99 -13.63
CA ARG A 20 -5.62 -1.95 -13.75
C ARG A 20 -4.26 -1.24 -13.87
N ARG A 21 -4.21 -0.12 -14.60
CA ARG A 21 -2.97 0.67 -14.75
C ARG A 21 -2.58 1.33 -13.44
N SER A 22 -3.52 1.87 -12.67
CA SER A 22 -3.23 2.48 -11.37
C SER A 22 -2.71 1.46 -10.36
N LYS A 23 -3.27 0.25 -10.33
CA LYS A 23 -2.79 -0.87 -9.51
C LYS A 23 -1.35 -1.27 -9.86
N ALA A 24 -1.09 -1.52 -11.14
CA ALA A 24 0.25 -1.90 -11.59
C ALA A 24 1.29 -0.79 -11.29
N TRP A 25 0.91 0.46 -11.52
CA TRP A 25 1.74 1.61 -11.19
C TRP A 25 2.00 1.75 -9.69
N PHE A 26 0.99 1.52 -8.83
CA PHE A 26 1.14 1.59 -7.38
C PHE A 26 2.16 0.56 -6.87
N LEU A 27 2.07 -0.68 -7.36
CA LEU A 27 3.03 -1.74 -7.04
C LEU A 27 4.45 -1.35 -7.46
N GLU A 28 4.60 -0.89 -8.71
CA GLU A 28 5.91 -0.50 -9.25
C GLU A 28 6.50 0.72 -8.52
N ASN A 29 5.67 1.68 -8.14
CA ASN A 29 6.10 2.83 -7.34
C ASN A 29 6.72 2.37 -6.00
N SER A 30 6.09 1.42 -5.31
CA SER A 30 6.56 0.89 -4.03
C SER A 30 7.82 0.04 -4.20
N ARG A 31 7.89 -0.80 -5.24
CA ARG A 31 9.10 -1.56 -5.60
C ARG A 31 10.28 -0.66 -5.93
N SER A 32 10.06 0.36 -6.75
CA SER A 32 11.08 1.36 -7.08
C SER A 32 11.56 2.09 -5.82
N PHE A 33 10.67 2.36 -4.88
CA PHE A 33 11.04 3.00 -3.62
C PHE A 33 11.87 2.04 -2.75
N ARG A 34 11.46 0.78 -2.60
CA ARG A 34 12.26 -0.26 -1.91
C ARG A 34 13.67 -0.36 -2.49
N ARG A 35 13.78 -0.54 -3.82
CA ARG A 35 15.07 -0.59 -4.52
C ARG A 35 15.92 0.64 -4.23
N THR A 36 15.30 1.82 -4.16
CA THR A 36 16.01 3.08 -3.87
C THR A 36 16.60 3.10 -2.47
N LEU A 37 15.83 2.67 -1.46
CA LEU A 37 16.31 2.61 -0.08
C LEU A 37 17.43 1.58 0.10
N LEU A 38 17.37 0.46 -0.61
CA LEU A 38 18.37 -0.61 -0.55
C LEU A 38 19.70 -0.26 -1.25
N MET A 39 19.76 0.81 -2.06
CA MET A 39 21.02 1.22 -2.74
C MET A 39 22.12 1.64 -1.75
N ARG A 40 21.81 1.90 -0.48
CA ARG A 40 22.74 2.34 0.55
C ARG A 40 22.53 1.52 1.82
N ARG A 41 23.62 1.17 2.51
CA ARG A 41 23.62 0.34 3.75
C ARG A 41 22.54 0.74 4.76
N ASP A 42 22.40 2.03 5.04
CA ASP A 42 21.42 2.58 5.99
C ASP A 42 20.36 3.45 5.30
N GLY A 43 20.05 3.16 4.02
CA GLY A 43 19.20 4.02 3.20
C GLY A 43 17.79 4.22 3.78
N ALA A 44 17.20 3.22 4.43
CA ALA A 44 15.91 3.40 5.11
C ALA A 44 16.03 4.26 6.38
N ARG A 45 17.10 4.11 7.16
CA ARG A 45 17.35 4.96 8.34
C ARG A 45 17.58 6.43 7.97
N LEU A 46 18.29 6.69 6.87
CA LEU A 46 18.49 8.04 6.33
C LEU A 46 17.19 8.65 5.79
N HIS A 47 16.28 7.82 5.29
CA HIS A 47 14.98 8.29 4.80
C HIS A 47 13.96 8.52 5.92
N ALA A 48 13.99 7.70 6.98
CA ALA A 48 13.05 7.78 8.09
C ALA A 48 13.06 9.18 8.74
N GLY A 49 11.86 9.73 8.96
CA GLY A 49 11.72 11.08 9.52
C GLY A 49 11.99 12.23 8.55
N SER A 50 12.41 11.95 7.31
CA SER A 50 12.53 12.98 6.29
C SER A 50 11.16 13.46 5.83
N THR A 51 10.99 14.78 5.74
CA THR A 51 9.86 15.38 5.06
C THR A 51 10.25 15.61 3.61
N PRO A 52 9.40 15.30 2.62
CA PRO A 52 9.65 15.70 1.24
C PRO A 52 9.70 17.23 1.15
N THR A 53 10.91 17.79 1.11
CA THR A 53 11.14 19.24 0.93
C THR A 53 11.45 19.58 -0.54
N GLY A 54 11.83 18.58 -1.34
CA GLY A 54 11.99 18.68 -2.80
C GLY A 54 10.72 18.33 -3.57
N ASP A 55 10.86 18.18 -4.90
CA ASP A 55 9.87 17.83 -5.95
C ASP A 55 8.44 17.44 -5.48
N LEU A 56 7.73 18.39 -4.88
CA LEU A 56 6.34 18.23 -4.44
C LEU A 56 5.42 18.03 -5.64
N ASP A 57 5.80 18.56 -6.81
CA ASP A 57 5.05 18.37 -8.04
C ASP A 57 5.03 16.91 -8.47
N ARG A 58 6.11 16.16 -8.26
CA ARG A 58 6.11 14.71 -8.48
C ARG A 58 5.11 14.02 -7.58
N ILE A 59 5.03 14.39 -6.29
CA ILE A 59 4.03 13.83 -5.38
C ILE A 59 2.61 14.16 -5.87
N ARG A 60 2.36 15.42 -6.25
CA ARG A 60 1.06 15.86 -6.81
C ARG A 60 0.68 15.07 -8.06
N ARG A 61 1.62 14.83 -8.98
CA ARG A 61 1.38 14.02 -10.20
C ARG A 61 0.99 12.58 -9.89
N LYS A 62 1.66 11.95 -8.90
CA LYS A 62 1.32 10.59 -8.43
C LYS A 62 -0.11 10.53 -7.88
N MET A 63 -0.48 11.52 -7.06
CA MET A 63 -1.81 11.62 -6.49
C MET A 63 -2.87 11.86 -7.57
N ALA A 64 -2.64 12.80 -8.48
CA ALA A 64 -3.55 13.08 -9.59
C ALA A 64 -3.80 11.86 -10.49
N PHE A 65 -2.78 11.03 -10.71
CA PHE A 65 -2.90 9.80 -11.48
C PHE A 65 -3.78 8.74 -10.80
N LEU A 66 -3.64 8.54 -9.48
CA LEU A 66 -4.51 7.63 -8.74
C LEU A 66 -5.96 8.11 -8.73
N VAL A 67 -6.18 9.40 -8.49
CA VAL A 67 -7.52 10.00 -8.44
C VAL A 67 -8.21 9.95 -9.80
N SER A 68 -7.51 10.28 -10.89
CA SER A 68 -8.08 10.21 -12.24
C SER A 68 -8.40 8.79 -12.69
N SER A 69 -7.85 7.78 -12.02
CA SER A 69 -8.15 6.37 -12.24
C SER A 69 -9.35 5.86 -11.44
N GLY A 70 -10.01 6.73 -10.65
CA GLY A 70 -11.22 6.41 -9.89
C GLY A 70 -10.99 6.11 -8.40
N VAL A 71 -9.76 6.22 -7.89
CA VAL A 71 -9.47 6.03 -6.46
C VAL A 71 -9.87 7.29 -5.69
N PRO A 72 -10.70 7.20 -4.64
CA PRO A 72 -11.02 8.36 -3.81
C PRO A 72 -9.76 9.01 -3.24
N GLU A 73 -9.68 10.35 -3.25
CA GLU A 73 -8.44 11.06 -2.90
C GLU A 73 -7.90 10.68 -1.51
N ARG A 74 -8.77 10.64 -0.51
CA ARG A 74 -8.38 10.25 0.86
C ARG A 74 -7.84 8.82 0.90
N ASP A 75 -8.43 7.89 0.17
CA ASP A 75 -7.96 6.51 0.12
C ASP A 75 -6.63 6.39 -0.63
N ALA A 76 -6.44 7.14 -1.71
CA ALA A 76 -5.16 7.24 -2.41
C ALA A 76 -4.06 7.78 -1.50
N GLN A 77 -4.35 8.83 -0.71
CA GLN A 77 -3.40 9.41 0.24
C GLN A 77 -3.01 8.39 1.31
N MET A 78 -4.00 7.74 1.91
CA MET A 78 -3.78 6.72 2.94
C MET A 78 -3.02 5.52 2.39
N ALA A 79 -3.32 5.07 1.17
CA ALA A 79 -2.61 3.94 0.54
C ALA A 79 -1.15 4.28 0.22
N MET A 80 -0.88 5.46 -0.35
CA MET A 80 0.48 5.92 -0.61
C MET A 80 1.29 6.05 0.69
N LEU A 81 0.67 6.58 1.74
CA LEU A 81 1.30 6.73 3.04
C LEU A 81 1.55 5.37 3.73
N ALA A 82 0.59 4.46 3.67
CA ALA A 82 0.72 3.11 4.21
C ALA A 82 1.81 2.32 3.47
N ALA A 83 1.79 2.30 2.14
CA ALA A 83 2.82 1.62 1.35
C ALA A 83 4.21 2.21 1.57
N SER A 84 4.33 3.53 1.72
CA SER A 84 5.61 4.18 2.04
C SER A 84 6.15 3.71 3.40
N ARG A 85 5.34 3.77 4.47
CA ARG A 85 5.75 3.35 5.82
C ARG A 85 6.05 1.85 5.89
N PHE A 86 5.22 1.03 5.25
CA PHE A 86 5.44 -0.40 5.12
C PHE A 86 6.79 -0.67 4.43
N THR A 87 7.05 -0.03 3.29
CA THR A 87 8.31 -0.18 2.54
C THR A 87 9.51 0.20 3.38
N VAL A 88 9.46 1.35 4.08
CA VAL A 88 10.54 1.78 4.97
C VAL A 88 10.77 0.76 6.09
N GLY A 89 9.70 0.25 6.71
CA GLY A 89 9.77 -0.79 7.74
C GLY A 89 10.45 -2.07 7.24
N CYS A 90 9.99 -2.62 6.11
CA CYS A 90 10.60 -3.82 5.52
C CYS A 90 12.09 -3.64 5.25
N VAL A 91 12.48 -2.48 4.69
CA VAL A 91 13.90 -2.23 4.39
C VAL A 91 14.72 -2.00 5.66
N LEU A 92 14.15 -1.46 6.74
CA LEU A 92 14.84 -1.35 8.03
C LEU A 92 15.21 -2.73 8.58
N GLU A 93 14.27 -3.68 8.58
CA GLU A 93 14.53 -5.05 9.05
C GLU A 93 15.57 -5.74 8.15
N GLU A 94 15.42 -5.66 6.82
CA GLU A 94 16.38 -6.26 5.87
C GLU A 94 17.81 -5.69 6.00
N GLN A 95 17.93 -4.38 6.23
CA GLN A 95 19.23 -3.73 6.45
C GLN A 95 19.82 -4.05 7.82
N ALA A 96 18.99 -4.35 8.83
CA ALA A 96 19.45 -4.77 10.16
C ALA A 96 20.02 -6.20 10.11
N ASP A 97 19.32 -7.13 9.45
CA ASP A 97 19.75 -8.53 9.30
C ASP A 97 21.08 -8.67 8.56
N THR A 98 21.30 -7.86 7.51
CA THR A 98 22.56 -7.87 6.73
C THR A 98 23.77 -7.40 7.55
N GLY A 99 23.53 -6.70 8.67
CA GLY A 99 24.57 -6.16 9.56
C GLY A 99 24.85 -7.01 10.80
N ALA A 100 24.05 -8.04 11.08
CA ALA A 100 24.22 -8.90 12.24
C ALA A 100 25.20 -10.05 11.94
N PRO A 101 26.18 -10.35 12.81
CA PRO A 101 26.97 -11.56 12.71
C PRO A 101 26.06 -12.75 13.06
N ASP A 102 25.76 -13.57 12.05
CA ASP A 102 25.06 -14.85 12.09
C ASP A 102 23.67 -14.85 12.76
N GLY A 103 22.63 -15.04 11.94
CA GLY A 103 21.22 -15.18 12.34
C GLY A 103 20.93 -16.50 13.04
N GLU A 104 21.66 -16.80 14.11
CA GLU A 104 21.58 -18.02 14.89
C GLU A 104 20.77 -17.79 16.16
N ASP A 105 19.44 -17.75 16.03
CA ASP A 105 18.53 -17.85 17.19
C ASP A 105 17.15 -18.45 16.84
N LEU A 106 16.86 -18.71 15.56
CA LEU A 106 15.62 -19.36 15.15
C LEU A 106 15.82 -20.89 15.14
N PRO A 107 14.88 -21.67 15.73
CA PRO A 107 14.85 -23.12 15.57
C PRO A 107 14.82 -23.54 14.10
N ASP A 108 15.44 -24.68 13.76
CA ASP A 108 15.52 -25.22 12.40
C ASP A 108 14.15 -25.45 11.73
N ASP A 109 13.09 -25.63 12.51
CA ASP A 109 11.71 -25.83 12.04
C ASP A 109 10.92 -24.52 11.86
N PHE A 110 11.52 -23.37 12.15
CA PHE A 110 10.87 -22.09 11.97
C PHE A 110 10.88 -21.66 10.49
N PRO A 111 9.72 -21.39 9.87
CA PRO A 111 9.68 -21.00 8.47
C PRO A 111 10.24 -19.58 8.29
N VAL A 112 11.41 -19.48 7.65
CA VAL A 112 12.01 -18.21 7.26
C VAL A 112 11.40 -17.76 5.93
N ILE A 113 10.70 -16.62 5.93
CA ILE A 113 10.19 -15.99 4.71
C ILE A 113 11.23 -14.98 4.23
N ALA A 114 11.60 -15.04 2.96
CA ALA A 114 12.55 -14.08 2.39
C ALA A 114 11.98 -12.66 2.43
N HIS A 115 12.83 -11.66 2.71
CA HIS A 115 12.44 -10.25 2.79
C HIS A 115 11.68 -9.75 1.56
N GLU A 116 12.11 -10.15 0.36
CA GLU A 116 11.42 -9.80 -0.89
C GLU A 116 10.02 -10.44 -0.99
N GLU A 117 9.88 -11.70 -0.57
CA GLU A 117 8.58 -12.39 -0.57
C GLU A 117 7.61 -11.76 0.43
N ALA A 118 8.06 -11.49 1.65
CA ALA A 118 7.27 -10.81 2.67
C ALA A 118 6.84 -9.40 2.22
N PHE A 119 7.75 -8.67 1.56
CA PHE A 119 7.46 -7.35 0.99
C PHE A 119 6.37 -7.41 -0.09
N GLU A 120 6.50 -8.31 -1.06
CA GLU A 120 5.53 -8.43 -2.15
C GLU A 120 4.15 -8.87 -1.64
N ALA A 121 4.11 -9.82 -0.69
CA ALA A 121 2.87 -10.26 -0.06
C ALA A 121 2.17 -9.12 0.71
N GLY A 122 2.92 -8.38 1.55
CA GLY A 122 2.35 -7.25 2.30
C GLY A 122 1.89 -6.11 1.40
N LEU A 123 2.62 -5.81 0.33
CA LEU A 123 2.22 -4.80 -0.64
C LEU A 123 0.94 -5.21 -1.40
N ALA A 124 0.78 -6.49 -1.74
CA ALA A 124 -0.44 -7.02 -2.34
C ALA A 124 -1.64 -6.92 -1.38
N LEU A 125 -1.44 -7.16 -0.08
CA LEU A 125 -2.49 -6.98 0.95
C LEU A 125 -2.95 -5.52 1.06
N ILE A 126 -2.01 -4.57 1.04
CA ILE A 126 -2.33 -3.13 1.06
C ILE A 126 -3.17 -2.75 -0.18
N LEU A 127 -2.78 -3.24 -1.36
CA LEU A 127 -3.51 -3.00 -2.61
C LEU A 127 -4.92 -3.60 -2.57
N GLY A 128 -5.06 -4.85 -2.12
CA GLY A 128 -6.36 -5.51 -1.99
C GLY A 128 -7.29 -4.80 -1.00
N GLY A 129 -6.74 -4.21 0.07
CA GLY A 129 -7.50 -3.36 0.99
C GLY A 129 -7.98 -2.04 0.36
N LEU A 130 -7.17 -1.44 -0.52
CA LEU A 130 -7.55 -0.24 -1.28
C LEU A 130 -8.67 -0.54 -2.29
N ASP A 131 -8.58 -1.67 -2.98
CA ASP A 131 -9.57 -2.11 -3.96
C ASP A 131 -10.95 -2.29 -3.32
N GLN A 132 -11.00 -2.96 -2.16
CA GLN A 132 -12.25 -3.14 -1.41
C GLN A 132 -12.90 -1.83 -0.98
N ARG A 133 -12.10 -0.84 -0.55
CA ARG A 133 -12.62 0.49 -0.19
C ARG A 133 -13.09 1.29 -1.39
N SER A 134 -12.40 1.17 -2.52
CA SER A 134 -12.78 1.86 -3.76
C SER A 134 -14.04 1.26 -4.39
N ALA A 135 -14.32 -0.02 -4.15
CA ALA A 135 -15.53 -0.70 -4.59
C ALA A 135 -16.75 -0.47 -3.67
N ALA A 136 -16.54 -0.10 -2.40
CA ALA A 136 -17.62 0.13 -1.45
C ALA A 136 -18.31 1.49 -1.70
N PRO A 137 -19.63 1.54 -1.93
CA PRO A 137 -20.34 2.81 -2.06
C PRO A 137 -20.20 3.65 -0.78
N GLY A 138 -19.96 4.95 -0.98
CA GLY A 138 -19.45 5.89 0.01
C GLY A 138 -20.06 5.76 1.41
N ARG A 139 -19.21 5.49 2.40
CA ARG A 139 -19.53 5.79 3.80
C ARG A 139 -19.69 7.31 3.92
N THR A 140 -20.92 7.78 3.87
CA THR A 140 -21.28 9.15 4.24
C THR A 140 -20.75 9.41 5.65
N SER A 141 -19.76 10.31 5.73
CA SER A 141 -19.32 10.88 7.01
C SER A 141 -20.53 11.60 7.62
N GLY A 142 -21.17 10.99 8.61
CA GLY A 142 -22.17 11.66 9.42
C GLY A 142 -21.53 12.86 10.10
N ALA A 143 -21.97 14.06 9.74
CA ALA A 143 -21.61 15.27 10.46
C ALA A 143 -22.23 15.20 11.88
N PRO A 144 -21.52 15.60 12.94
CA PRO A 144 -22.13 15.75 14.25
C PRO A 144 -23.13 16.90 14.22
N SER A 145 -24.33 16.67 14.77
CA SER A 145 -25.37 17.68 14.96
C SER A 145 -24.83 18.84 15.82
N PRO A 146 -25.07 20.11 15.44
CA PRO A 146 -24.80 21.23 16.33
C PRO A 146 -25.89 21.29 17.41
N THR A 147 -25.46 21.25 18.67
CA THR A 147 -26.21 21.77 19.82
C THR A 147 -25.89 23.23 20.02
#